data_AF-A0ABD2UE87-F1
#
_entry.id   AF-A0ABD2UE87-F1
#
_cell.length_a   1.000
_cell.length_b   1.000
_cell.length_c   1.000
_cell.angle_alpha   90.00
_cell.angle_beta   90.00
_cell.angle_gamma   90.00
#
_symmetry.space_group_name_H-M   'P 1'
#
loop_
_entity.id
_entity.type
_entity.pdbx_description
1 polymer ?
#
loop_
_entity_poly.entity_id
_entity_poly.type
_entity_poly.pdbx_seq_one_letter_code
_entity_poly.pdbx_strand_id
1 'polypeptide(L)'
;MCTLVPCLKHRCTKALAEQLTIENVIDMIQLARLCDAPHLYLKCMKFLRSNFRKVEETEGWKFLQHHDPLLELEILQFTDEAELRKKRRRRHTREQNLYLQLSEGMDCLEHICREGCTSVGPYDEEYSCQKKLPCSKFDTYQGLQILIRHFSTCKRRVKGSCSQCKRMWQLLRLHASICDQPHDCRVPLCREFKQKLEKRGDDELWKSLVRKVVSARAMTFLSLPKRKREEEEPRLNLRDHQIRRFLD
;
A
#
# COMPACT_ATOMS: atom_id res chain seq x y z
N MET A 1 -43.56 -17.97 8.29
CA MET A 1 -44.51 -16.95 8.76
C MET A 1 -43.85 -16.19 9.89
N CYS A 2 -43.44 -14.93 9.67
CA CYS A 2 -42.94 -14.09 10.77
C CYS A 2 -44.12 -13.62 11.63
N THR A 3 -43.99 -13.68 12.94
CA THR A 3 -44.97 -13.10 13.87
C THR A 3 -45.06 -11.59 13.63
N LEU A 4 -46.22 -10.98 13.91
CA LEU A 4 -46.52 -9.58 13.61
C LEU A 4 -45.52 -8.59 14.27
N VAL A 5 -44.97 -8.98 15.43
CA VAL A 5 -44.15 -8.16 16.31
C VAL A 5 -42.73 -7.90 15.75
N PRO A 6 -41.95 -8.91 15.28
CA PRO A 6 -40.68 -8.68 14.59
C PRO A 6 -40.76 -7.73 13.40
N CYS A 7 -41.80 -7.84 12.56
CA CYS A 7 -41.97 -6.98 11.39
C CYS A 7 -42.26 -5.54 11.78
N LEU A 8 -43.09 -5.33 12.81
CA LEU A 8 -43.38 -4.00 13.34
C LEU A 8 -42.13 -3.36 13.96
N LYS A 9 -41.40 -4.09 14.80
CA LYS A 9 -40.12 -3.64 15.38
C LYS A 9 -39.14 -3.23 14.29
N HIS A 10 -39.00 -4.02 13.22
CA HIS A 10 -38.15 -3.66 12.09
C HIS A 10 -38.57 -2.35 11.42
N ARG A 11 -39.86 -2.18 11.10
CA ARG A 11 -40.40 -0.94 10.51
C ARG A 11 -40.18 0.28 11.40
N CYS A 12 -40.43 0.14 12.71
CA CYS A 12 -40.18 1.19 13.69
C CYS A 12 -38.69 1.56 13.76
N THR A 13 -37.79 0.57 13.82
CA THR A 13 -36.34 0.84 13.85
C THR A 13 -35.87 1.56 12.60
N LYS A 14 -36.45 1.27 11.42
CA LYS A 14 -36.15 1.97 10.19
C LYS A 14 -36.64 3.42 10.22
N ALA A 15 -37.87 3.67 10.68
CA ALA A 15 -38.41 5.02 10.81
C ALA A 15 -37.63 5.88 11.82
N LEU A 16 -37.31 5.32 12.99
CA LEU A 16 -36.47 6.01 13.99
C LEU A 16 -35.08 6.34 13.43
N ALA A 17 -34.50 5.40 12.68
CA ALA A 17 -33.23 5.60 12.00
C ALA A 17 -33.26 6.71 10.94
N GLU A 18 -34.42 7.07 10.40
CA GLU A 18 -34.59 8.18 9.45
C GLU A 18 -34.74 9.53 10.17
N GLN A 19 -35.18 9.53 11.43
CA GLN A 19 -35.34 10.72 12.28
C GLN A 19 -34.11 11.03 13.14
N LEU A 20 -32.97 10.40 12.84
CA LEU A 20 -31.75 10.56 13.61
C LEU A 20 -31.13 11.95 13.40
N THR A 21 -30.96 12.70 14.49
CA THR A 21 -30.37 14.04 14.52
C THR A 21 -29.20 14.09 15.51
N ILE A 22 -28.47 15.22 15.51
CA ILE A 22 -27.37 15.43 16.47
C ILE A 22 -27.92 15.47 17.91
N GLU A 23 -29.06 16.14 18.11
CA GLU A 23 -29.68 16.31 19.43
C GLU A 23 -30.21 15.00 20.02
N ASN A 24 -30.83 14.14 19.21
CA ASN A 24 -31.51 12.94 19.71
C ASN A 24 -30.67 11.66 19.67
N VAL A 25 -29.41 11.71 19.20
CA VAL A 25 -28.63 10.49 18.95
C VAL A 25 -28.38 9.67 20.21
N ILE A 26 -28.21 10.33 21.36
CA ILE A 26 -27.98 9.67 22.65
C ILE A 26 -29.24 8.95 23.12
N ASP A 27 -30.39 9.62 23.04
CA ASP A 27 -31.68 9.03 23.37
C ASP A 27 -31.99 7.83 22.46
N MET A 28 -31.68 7.96 21.16
CA MET A 28 -31.84 6.89 20.19
C MET A 28 -30.91 5.70 20.46
N ILE A 29 -29.71 5.94 21.01
CA ILE A 29 -28.79 4.88 21.46
C ILE A 29 -29.38 4.14 22.67
N GLN A 30 -29.86 4.88 23.68
CA GLN A 30 -30.49 4.30 24.85
C GLN A 30 -31.76 3.51 24.48
N LEU A 31 -32.63 4.09 23.65
CA LEU A 31 -33.82 3.41 23.13
C LEU A 31 -33.46 2.13 22.38
N ALA A 32 -32.42 2.15 21.56
CA ALA A 32 -31.97 0.98 20.83
C ALA A 32 -31.46 -0.14 21.76
N ARG A 33 -30.81 0.20 22.88
CA ARG A 33 -30.39 -0.76 23.92
C ARG A 33 -31.59 -1.36 24.63
N LEU A 34 -32.52 -0.52 25.11
CA LEU A 34 -33.73 -0.95 25.81
C LEU A 34 -34.62 -1.85 24.95
N CYS A 35 -34.66 -1.60 23.65
CA CYS A 35 -35.49 -2.35 22.71
C CYS A 35 -34.78 -3.53 22.06
N ASP A 36 -33.54 -3.89 22.42
CA ASP A 36 -32.72 -4.90 21.73
C ASP A 36 -32.72 -4.71 20.20
N ALA A 37 -32.37 -3.51 19.75
CA ALA A 37 -32.42 -3.10 18.34
C ALA A 37 -31.00 -2.85 17.77
N PRO A 38 -30.21 -3.90 17.48
CA PRO A 38 -28.79 -3.76 17.16
C PRO A 38 -28.52 -2.96 15.87
N HIS A 39 -29.42 -3.04 14.87
CA HIS A 39 -29.27 -2.27 13.64
C HIS A 39 -29.43 -0.76 13.87
N LEU A 40 -30.37 -0.36 14.73
CA LEU A 40 -30.57 1.04 15.09
C LEU A 40 -29.36 1.52 15.91
N TYR A 41 -28.97 0.75 16.92
CA TYR A 41 -27.78 1.03 17.74
C TYR A 41 -26.53 1.28 16.89
N LEU A 42 -26.20 0.37 15.98
CA LEU A 42 -25.05 0.51 15.09
C LEU A 42 -25.16 1.72 14.15
N LYS A 43 -26.37 2.09 13.72
CA LYS A 43 -26.58 3.29 12.88
C LYS A 43 -26.35 4.55 13.71
N CYS A 44 -26.89 4.62 14.93
CA CYS A 44 -26.69 5.74 15.85
C CYS A 44 -25.21 5.90 16.22
N MET A 45 -24.51 4.82 16.58
CA MET A 45 -23.07 4.84 16.88
C MET A 45 -22.23 5.35 15.69
N LYS A 46 -22.56 4.94 14.46
CA LYS A 46 -21.88 5.43 13.24
C LYS A 46 -22.16 6.92 12.96
N PHE A 47 -23.39 7.37 13.20
CA PHE A 47 -23.79 8.76 13.04
C PHE A 47 -23.12 9.65 14.09
N LEU A 48 -23.17 9.23 15.36
CA LEU A 48 -22.50 9.87 16.49
C LEU A 48 -21.02 10.06 16.19
N ARG A 49 -20.31 8.98 15.82
CA ARG A 49 -18.88 9.05 15.49
C ARG A 49 -18.57 10.08 14.39
N SER A 50 -19.44 10.21 13.39
CA SER A 50 -19.25 11.16 12.28
C SER A 50 -19.47 12.61 12.71
N ASN A 51 -20.20 12.84 13.81
CA ASN A 51 -20.59 14.15 14.32
C ASN A 51 -20.14 14.39 15.76
N PHE A 52 -19.15 13.63 16.25
CA PHE A 52 -18.87 13.50 17.70
C PHE A 52 -18.71 14.85 18.40
N ARG A 53 -17.92 15.76 17.80
CA ARG A 53 -17.72 17.12 18.33
C ARG A 53 -19.00 17.91 18.55
N LYS A 54 -19.98 17.76 17.65
CA LYS A 54 -21.27 18.44 17.78
C LYS A 54 -22.15 17.75 18.82
N VAL A 55 -22.07 16.43 18.92
CA VAL A 55 -22.79 15.64 19.93
C VAL A 55 -22.29 15.99 21.33
N GLU A 56 -20.98 16.19 21.53
CA GLU A 56 -20.40 16.59 22.83
C GLU A 56 -21.01 17.89 23.38
N GLU A 57 -21.49 18.78 22.50
CA GLU A 57 -22.09 20.06 22.88
C GLU A 57 -23.57 19.94 23.29
N THR A 58 -24.23 18.84 22.91
CA THR A 58 -25.66 18.61 23.14
C THR A 58 -26.00 18.41 24.62
N GLU A 59 -27.25 18.71 24.98
CA GLU A 59 -27.77 18.41 26.32
C GLU A 59 -27.82 16.90 26.57
N GLY A 60 -28.16 16.11 25.55
CA GLY A 60 -28.20 14.64 25.65
C GLY A 60 -26.85 14.03 26.03
N TRP A 61 -25.74 14.54 25.47
CA TRP A 61 -24.40 14.11 25.87
C TRP A 61 -24.08 14.52 27.31
N LYS A 62 -24.31 15.78 27.68
CA LYS A 62 -24.06 16.25 29.06
C LYS A 62 -24.88 15.46 30.08
N PHE A 63 -26.13 15.15 29.76
CA PHE A 63 -26.99 14.31 30.59
C PHE A 63 -26.41 12.89 30.74
N LEU A 64 -25.95 12.29 29.63
CA LEU A 64 -25.34 10.96 29.64
C LEU A 64 -24.19 10.85 30.64
N GLN A 65 -23.29 11.85 30.68
CA GLN A 65 -22.12 11.84 31.56
C GLN A 65 -22.47 11.75 33.05
N HIS A 66 -23.63 12.27 33.44
CA HIS A 66 -24.08 12.26 34.84
C HIS A 66 -24.88 11.00 35.20
N HIS A 67 -25.50 10.34 34.21
CA HIS A 67 -26.52 9.31 34.46
C HIS A 67 -26.15 7.91 33.95
N ASP A 68 -25.31 7.77 32.94
CA ASP A 68 -24.79 6.48 32.48
C ASP A 68 -23.31 6.59 32.03
N PRO A 69 -22.36 6.65 32.97
CA PRO A 69 -20.93 6.73 32.68
C PRO A 69 -20.38 5.50 31.93
N LEU A 70 -21.06 4.35 32.05
CA LEU A 70 -20.66 3.15 31.33
C LEU A 70 -20.93 3.28 29.84
N LEU A 71 -22.09 3.83 29.46
CA LEU A 71 -22.41 4.12 28.07
C LEU A 71 -21.52 5.23 27.50
N GLU A 72 -21.19 6.26 28.28
CA GLU A 72 -20.19 7.26 27.86
C GLU A 72 -18.86 6.57 27.50
N LEU A 73 -18.33 5.73 28.40
CA LEU A 73 -17.09 4.99 28.17
C LEU A 73 -17.19 4.10 26.92
N GLU A 74 -18.30 3.40 26.73
CA GLU A 74 -18.55 2.57 25.54
C GLU A 74 -18.48 3.40 24.24
N ILE A 75 -19.12 4.57 24.23
CA ILE A 75 -19.11 5.49 23.08
C ILE A 75 -17.71 6.02 22.80
N LEU A 76 -16.97 6.42 23.84
CA LEU A 76 -15.60 6.91 23.72
C LEU A 76 -14.67 5.82 23.17
N GLN A 77 -14.72 4.61 23.72
CA GLN A 77 -13.93 3.48 23.25
C GLN A 77 -14.25 3.14 21.78
N PHE A 78 -15.53 3.09 21.42
CA PHE A 78 -15.95 2.84 20.04
C PHE A 78 -15.38 3.90 19.06
N THR A 79 -15.40 5.16 19.48
CA THR A 79 -14.90 6.29 18.68
C THR A 79 -13.39 6.24 18.54
N ASP A 80 -12.66 6.05 19.63
CA ASP A 80 -11.20 5.95 19.66
C ASP A 80 -10.69 4.77 18.85
N GLU A 81 -11.26 3.59 19.02
CA GLU A 81 -10.85 2.43 18.24
C GLU A 81 -11.06 2.64 16.73
N ALA A 82 -12.16 3.29 16.35
CA ALA A 82 -12.45 3.59 14.95
C ALA A 82 -11.41 4.57 14.37
N GLU A 83 -11.03 5.60 15.12
CA GLU A 83 -9.99 6.55 14.72
C GLU A 83 -8.60 5.88 14.69
N LEU A 84 -8.26 5.00 15.65
CA LEU A 84 -7.04 4.20 15.61
C LEU A 84 -6.99 3.26 14.39
N ARG A 85 -8.11 2.60 14.05
CA ARG A 85 -8.21 1.76 12.83
C ARG A 85 -8.01 2.61 11.57
N LYS A 86 -8.60 3.81 11.52
CA LYS A 86 -8.44 4.76 10.39
C LYS A 86 -7.00 5.26 10.27
N LYS A 87 -6.36 5.63 11.38
CA LYS A 87 -4.93 6.02 11.43
C LYS A 87 -4.02 4.87 10.96
N ARG A 88 -4.25 3.64 11.44
CA ARG A 88 -3.53 2.44 11.01
C ARG A 88 -3.67 2.20 9.50
N ARG A 89 -4.90 2.24 8.96
CA ARG A 89 -5.14 2.11 7.52
C ARG A 89 -4.41 3.18 6.71
N ARG A 90 -4.51 4.46 7.12
CA ARG A 90 -3.79 5.57 6.45
C ARG A 90 -2.28 5.36 6.47
N ARG A 91 -1.69 4.96 7.60
CA ARG A 91 -0.25 4.65 7.71
C ARG A 91 0.13 3.50 6.78
N HIS A 92 -0.64 2.42 6.81
CA HIS A 92 -0.41 1.24 5.96
C HIS A 92 -0.46 1.59 4.46
N THR A 93 -1.48 2.33 4.01
CA THR A 93 -1.58 2.77 2.60
C THR A 93 -0.40 3.65 2.21
N ARG A 94 0.01 4.61 3.06
CA ARG A 94 1.19 5.45 2.79
C ARG A 94 2.47 4.61 2.67
N GLU A 95 2.64 3.65 3.59
CA GLU A 95 3.80 2.75 3.59
C GLU A 95 3.82 1.88 2.32
N GLN A 96 2.67 1.31 1.93
CA GLN A 96 2.54 0.53 0.69
C GLN A 96 2.85 1.36 -0.55
N ASN A 97 2.37 2.61 -0.63
CA ASN A 97 2.67 3.50 -1.73
C ASN A 97 4.18 3.79 -1.86
N LEU A 98 4.90 3.92 -0.74
CA LEU A 98 6.36 4.08 -0.77
C LEU A 98 7.07 2.84 -1.34
N TYR A 99 6.64 1.64 -0.95
CA TYR A 99 7.22 0.41 -1.50
C TYR A 99 6.89 0.21 -2.97
N LEU A 100 5.69 0.62 -3.38
CA LEU A 100 5.31 0.63 -4.79
C LEU A 100 6.23 1.57 -5.60
N GLN A 101 6.42 2.82 -5.15
CA GLN A 101 7.35 3.76 -5.79
C GLN A 101 8.78 3.22 -5.87
N LEU A 102 9.25 2.54 -4.83
CA LEU A 102 10.56 1.88 -4.87
C LEU A 102 10.61 0.77 -5.92
N SER A 103 9.58 -0.08 -6.01
CA SER A 103 9.51 -1.15 -7.01
C SER A 103 9.48 -0.60 -8.44
N GLU A 104 8.72 0.45 -8.68
CA GLU A 104 8.65 1.15 -9.96
C GLU A 104 10.00 1.79 -10.32
N GLY A 105 10.70 2.34 -9.32
CA GLY A 105 12.07 2.83 -9.48
C GLY A 105 13.05 1.73 -9.87
N MET A 106 12.86 0.49 -9.40
CA MET A 106 13.68 -0.66 -9.81
C MET A 106 13.40 -1.05 -11.27
N ASP A 107 12.14 -1.04 -11.70
CA ASP A 107 11.76 -1.28 -13.09
C ASP A 107 12.35 -0.22 -14.03
N CYS A 108 12.28 1.06 -13.63
CA CYS A 108 12.86 2.17 -14.39
C CYS A 108 14.39 2.06 -14.46
N LEU A 109 15.05 1.68 -13.35
CA LEU A 109 16.49 1.48 -13.32
C LEU A 109 16.92 0.34 -14.28
N GLU A 110 16.19 -0.78 -14.26
CA GLU A 110 16.44 -1.90 -15.17
C GLU A 110 16.24 -1.46 -16.63
N HIS A 111 15.15 -0.75 -16.93
CA HIS A 111 14.88 -0.23 -18.27
C HIS A 111 15.99 0.72 -18.76
N ILE A 112 16.40 1.71 -17.96
CA ILE A 112 17.46 2.66 -18.32
C ILE A 112 18.77 1.91 -18.63
N CYS A 113 19.14 0.95 -17.78
CA CYS A 113 20.38 0.18 -17.97
C CYS A 113 20.30 -0.81 -19.14
N ARG A 114 19.10 -1.28 -19.49
CA ARG A 114 18.90 -2.24 -20.59
C ARG A 114 18.83 -1.57 -21.95
N GLU A 115 17.99 -0.55 -22.07
CA GLU A 115 17.63 0.11 -23.33
C GLU A 115 18.46 1.39 -23.58
N GLY A 116 19.26 1.83 -22.60
CA GLY A 116 20.08 3.04 -22.76
C GLY A 116 19.25 4.31 -22.89
N CYS A 117 18.10 4.37 -22.22
CA CYS A 117 17.19 5.52 -22.28
C CYS A 117 17.87 6.79 -21.73
N THR A 118 18.36 7.67 -22.61
CA THR A 118 19.10 8.90 -22.29
C THR A 118 18.27 10.18 -22.44
N SER A 119 17.00 10.09 -22.85
CA SER A 119 16.19 11.25 -23.24
C SER A 119 15.79 12.13 -22.05
N VAL A 120 16.53 13.22 -21.85
CA VAL A 120 16.04 14.49 -21.28
C VAL A 120 16.21 15.54 -22.38
N GLY A 121 15.31 15.52 -23.38
CA GLY A 121 15.17 16.60 -24.35
C GLY A 121 14.30 17.73 -23.76
N PRO A 122 14.48 18.98 -24.19
CA PRO A 122 13.58 20.07 -23.84
C PRO A 122 12.15 19.75 -24.29
N TYR A 123 11.19 20.45 -23.68
CA TYR A 123 9.75 20.16 -23.66
C TYR A 123 9.04 20.05 -25.04
N ASP A 124 9.75 20.25 -26.15
CA ASP A 124 9.16 20.46 -27.49
C ASP A 124 9.69 19.55 -28.62
N GLU A 125 10.50 18.52 -28.36
CA GLU A 125 10.92 17.59 -29.44
C GLU A 125 10.70 16.10 -29.08
N GLU A 126 9.86 15.45 -29.88
CA GLU A 126 9.56 14.04 -29.80
C GLU A 126 10.73 13.16 -30.30
N TYR A 127 10.90 12.00 -29.64
CA TYR A 127 11.64 10.77 -30.05
C TYR A 127 13.11 10.55 -29.66
N SER A 128 13.34 9.46 -28.90
CA SER A 128 14.26 8.37 -29.30
C SER A 128 14.07 7.02 -28.56
N CYS A 129 12.97 6.77 -27.83
CA CYS A 129 12.61 5.40 -27.42
C CYS A 129 11.76 4.74 -28.51
N GLN A 130 12.34 4.52 -29.69
CA GLN A 130 11.66 3.78 -30.76
C GLN A 130 11.74 2.28 -30.45
N LYS A 131 10.72 1.73 -29.76
CA LYS A 131 9.95 0.54 -30.19
C LYS A 131 9.14 -0.20 -29.12
N LYS A 132 9.13 0.16 -27.83
CA LYS A 132 8.17 -0.42 -26.86
C LYS A 132 7.82 0.59 -25.77
N LEU A 133 6.52 0.87 -25.62
CA LEU A 133 5.81 1.64 -24.60
C LEU A 133 6.50 2.92 -24.07
N PRO A 134 5.92 4.13 -24.22
CA PRO A 134 6.51 5.33 -23.65
C PRO A 134 6.75 5.13 -22.15
N CYS A 135 7.93 5.55 -21.67
CA CYS A 135 8.30 5.56 -20.26
C CYS A 135 7.22 6.29 -19.46
N SER A 136 6.27 5.54 -18.88
CA SER A 136 5.00 6.08 -18.39
C SER A 136 5.14 6.95 -17.13
N LYS A 137 6.34 7.03 -16.55
CA LYS A 137 6.64 7.71 -15.28
C LYS A 137 7.83 8.65 -15.39
N PHE A 138 7.66 9.67 -16.24
CA PHE A 138 8.69 10.65 -16.60
C PHE A 138 9.54 11.14 -15.42
N ASP A 139 8.91 11.59 -14.32
CA ASP A 139 9.62 12.12 -13.15
C ASP A 139 10.58 11.11 -12.50
N THR A 140 10.20 9.83 -12.48
CA THR A 140 11.04 8.77 -11.90
C THR A 140 12.25 8.48 -12.78
N TYR A 141 12.04 8.44 -14.11
CA TYR A 141 13.13 8.28 -15.08
C TYR A 141 14.15 9.43 -15.00
N GLN A 142 13.67 10.67 -14.98
CA GLN A 142 14.53 11.85 -14.92
C GLN A 142 15.36 11.86 -13.62
N GLY A 143 14.75 11.57 -12.48
CA GLY A 143 15.45 11.50 -11.20
C GLY A 143 16.56 10.43 -11.18
N LEU A 144 16.29 9.26 -11.74
CA LEU A 144 17.27 8.18 -11.83
C LEU A 144 18.41 8.50 -12.79
N GLN A 145 18.13 9.09 -13.95
CA GLN A 145 19.16 9.51 -14.91
C GLN A 145 20.14 10.52 -14.29
N ILE A 146 19.63 11.49 -13.51
CA ILE A 146 20.48 12.45 -12.80
C ILE A 146 21.40 11.72 -11.80
N LEU A 147 20.85 10.77 -11.03
CA LEU A 147 21.66 9.98 -10.08
C LEU A 147 22.72 9.13 -10.80
N ILE A 148 22.38 8.51 -11.92
CA ILE A 148 23.31 7.70 -12.72
C ILE A 148 24.44 8.57 -13.28
N ARG A 149 24.11 9.72 -13.89
CA ARG A 149 25.11 10.66 -14.43
C ARG A 149 26.02 11.23 -13.34
N HIS A 150 25.46 11.52 -12.18
CA HIS A 150 26.26 11.92 -11.03
C HIS A 150 27.19 10.79 -10.58
N PHE A 151 26.66 9.57 -10.43
CA PHE A 151 27.42 8.41 -9.94
C PHE A 151 28.60 8.03 -10.85
N SER A 152 28.47 8.22 -12.16
CA SER A 152 29.54 7.95 -13.12
C SER A 152 30.70 8.96 -13.05
N THR A 153 30.40 10.22 -12.71
CA THR A 153 31.38 11.33 -12.71
C THR A 153 31.89 11.73 -11.32
N CYS A 154 31.22 11.31 -10.24
CA CYS A 154 31.55 11.74 -8.89
C CYS A 154 32.81 11.06 -8.32
N LYS A 155 33.88 11.85 -8.16
CA LYS A 155 35.15 11.42 -7.54
C LYS A 155 35.03 11.03 -6.06
N ARG A 156 33.96 11.46 -5.38
CA ARG A 156 33.71 11.16 -3.94
C ARG A 156 32.91 9.87 -3.71
N ARG A 157 32.53 9.13 -4.76
CA ARG A 157 31.65 7.96 -4.67
C ARG A 157 32.16 6.83 -3.77
N VAL A 158 33.48 6.64 -3.71
CA VAL A 158 34.14 5.56 -2.96
C VAL A 158 34.31 5.93 -1.48
N LYS A 159 34.50 7.22 -1.18
CA LYS A 159 34.71 7.72 0.18
C LYS A 159 33.42 7.84 0.99
N GLY A 160 32.25 7.59 0.39
CA GLY A 160 30.95 7.61 1.07
C GLY A 160 30.43 8.99 1.49
N SER A 161 31.15 10.07 1.21
CA SER A 161 30.80 11.43 1.65
C SER A 161 29.76 12.14 0.79
N CYS A 162 29.33 11.54 -0.33
CA CYS A 162 28.35 12.14 -1.22
C CYS A 162 26.95 11.53 -1.03
N SER A 163 25.96 12.37 -0.69
CA SER A 163 24.57 11.97 -0.47
C SER A 163 23.90 11.37 -1.72
N GLN A 164 24.16 11.92 -2.92
CA GLN A 164 23.62 11.39 -4.17
C GLN A 164 24.19 10.01 -4.50
N CYS A 165 25.50 9.83 -4.34
CA CYS A 165 26.13 8.52 -4.50
C CYS A 165 25.60 7.51 -3.47
N LYS A 166 25.37 7.93 -2.22
CA LYS A 166 24.80 7.06 -1.17
C LYS A 166 23.41 6.55 -1.56
N ARG A 167 22.55 7.40 -2.14
CA ARG A 167 21.23 6.98 -2.67
C ARG A 167 21.38 5.98 -3.81
N MET A 168 22.26 6.26 -4.78
CA MET A 168 22.50 5.34 -5.89
C MET A 168 23.00 3.97 -5.41
N TRP A 169 23.94 3.94 -4.46
CA TRP A 169 24.41 2.71 -3.84
C TRP A 169 23.29 1.91 -3.19
N GLN A 170 22.34 2.57 -2.52
CA GLN A 170 21.17 1.90 -1.92
C GLN A 170 20.23 1.31 -2.98
N LEU A 171 20.00 2.03 -4.09
CA LEU A 171 19.19 1.54 -5.20
C LEU A 171 19.81 0.31 -5.87
N LEU A 172 21.13 0.33 -6.12
CA LEU A 172 21.85 -0.81 -6.69
C LEU A 172 21.83 -2.02 -5.76
N ARG A 173 22.03 -1.82 -4.45
CA ARG A 173 21.89 -2.89 -3.46
C ARG A 173 20.48 -3.46 -3.44
N LEU A 174 19.45 -2.61 -3.49
CA LEU A 174 18.05 -3.05 -3.52
C LEU A 174 17.77 -3.86 -4.77
N HIS A 175 18.16 -3.37 -5.95
CA HIS A 175 18.02 -4.09 -7.21
C HIS A 175 18.68 -5.48 -7.14
N ALA A 176 19.93 -5.57 -6.69
CA ALA A 176 20.62 -6.85 -6.56
C ALA A 176 19.90 -7.82 -5.59
N SER A 177 19.25 -7.29 -4.55
CA SER A 177 18.50 -8.10 -3.59
C SER A 177 17.22 -8.71 -4.19
N ILE A 178 16.61 -8.05 -5.17
CA ILE A 178 15.37 -8.49 -5.85
C ILE A 178 15.60 -9.13 -7.23
N CYS A 179 16.80 -9.01 -7.81
CA CYS A 179 17.10 -9.50 -9.14
C CYS A 179 17.28 -11.02 -9.13
N ASP A 180 16.53 -11.72 -9.98
CA ASP A 180 16.57 -13.19 -10.11
C ASP A 180 17.56 -13.68 -11.18
N GLN A 181 18.01 -12.80 -12.08
CA GLN A 181 18.93 -13.13 -13.18
C GLN A 181 20.20 -12.26 -13.14
N PRO A 182 21.06 -12.41 -12.11
CA PRO A 182 22.23 -11.54 -11.94
C PRO A 182 23.30 -11.71 -13.04
N HIS A 183 23.28 -12.81 -13.80
CA HIS A 183 24.24 -13.07 -14.88
C HIS A 183 23.91 -12.33 -16.18
N ASP A 184 22.61 -12.16 -16.46
CA ASP A 184 22.12 -11.46 -17.66
C ASP A 184 21.69 -10.01 -17.35
N CYS A 185 21.75 -9.61 -16.07
CA CYS A 185 21.35 -8.29 -15.63
C CYS A 185 22.32 -7.21 -16.09
N ARG A 186 21.77 -6.17 -16.74
CA ARG A 186 22.52 -5.00 -17.24
C ARG A 186 22.69 -3.88 -16.21
N VAL A 187 22.06 -3.98 -15.04
CA VAL A 187 22.21 -2.99 -13.97
C VAL A 187 23.62 -3.06 -13.39
N PRO A 188 24.35 -1.92 -13.32
CA PRO A 188 25.73 -1.93 -12.88
C PRO A 188 25.86 -2.43 -11.45
N LEU A 189 26.94 -3.17 -11.17
CA LEU A 189 27.26 -3.73 -9.84
C LEU A 189 26.22 -4.74 -9.30
N CYS A 190 25.19 -5.11 -10.06
CA CYS A 190 24.17 -6.07 -9.62
C CYS A 190 24.81 -7.40 -9.17
N ARG A 191 25.68 -7.97 -10.01
CA ARG A 191 26.39 -9.21 -9.71
C ARG A 191 27.29 -9.12 -8.47
N GLU A 192 28.05 -8.03 -8.34
CA GLU A 192 28.95 -7.80 -7.21
C GLU A 192 28.17 -7.70 -5.89
N PHE A 193 27.05 -6.99 -5.90
CA PHE A 193 26.16 -6.91 -4.76
C PHE A 193 25.54 -8.26 -4.44
N LYS A 194 24.99 -8.98 -5.43
CA LYS A 194 24.37 -10.30 -5.21
C LYS A 194 25.32 -11.26 -4.49
N GLN A 195 26.54 -11.39 -5.00
CA GLN A 195 27.59 -12.23 -4.40
C GLN A 195 27.96 -11.78 -2.97
N LYS A 196 27.97 -10.47 -2.72
CA LYS A 196 28.28 -9.94 -1.39
C LYS A 196 27.17 -10.22 -0.38
N LEU A 197 25.92 -10.15 -0.81
CA LEU A 197 24.74 -10.43 0.03
C LEU A 197 24.70 -11.92 0.39
N GLU A 198 25.01 -12.82 -0.54
CA GLU A 198 25.12 -14.26 -0.31
C GLU A 198 26.21 -14.61 0.70
N LYS A 199 27.36 -13.91 0.65
CA LYS A 199 28.50 -14.18 1.55
C LYS A 199 28.36 -13.60 2.95
N ARG A 200 27.80 -12.40 3.08
CA ARG A 200 27.74 -11.68 4.37
C ARG A 200 26.39 -11.78 5.07
N GLY A 201 25.36 -12.23 4.36
CA GLY A 201 23.98 -12.13 4.82
C GLY A 201 23.50 -10.68 4.87
N ASP A 202 22.18 -10.51 4.80
CA ASP A 202 21.53 -9.23 5.04
C ASP A 202 21.00 -9.13 6.47
N ASP A 203 21.02 -7.91 7.01
CA ASP A 203 20.29 -7.57 8.23
C ASP A 203 18.78 -7.84 8.06
N GLU A 204 18.11 -8.27 9.12
CA GLU A 204 16.67 -8.58 9.13
C GLU A 204 15.82 -7.39 8.71
N LEU A 205 16.25 -6.16 9.07
CA LEU A 205 15.58 -4.94 8.62
C LEU A 205 15.62 -4.81 7.08
N TRP A 206 16.76 -5.14 6.47
CA TRP A 206 16.93 -5.08 5.01
C TRP A 206 16.10 -6.17 4.32
N LYS A 207 16.14 -7.41 4.83
CA LYS A 207 15.29 -8.49 4.30
C LYS A 207 13.80 -8.15 4.37
N SER A 208 13.37 -7.50 5.46
CA SER A 208 12.00 -7.00 5.60
C SER A 208 11.65 -5.97 4.54
N LEU A 209 12.52 -4.99 4.29
CA LEU A 209 12.35 -4.01 3.20
C LEU A 209 12.21 -4.70 1.84
N VAL A 210 13.14 -5.61 1.51
CA VAL A 210 13.12 -6.36 0.24
C VAL A 210 11.80 -7.10 0.05
N ARG A 211 11.33 -7.84 1.08
CA ARG A 211 10.05 -8.55 1.03
C ARG A 211 8.85 -7.63 0.80
N LYS A 212 8.84 -6.44 1.41
CA LYS A 212 7.75 -5.46 1.23
C LYS A 212 7.75 -4.84 -0.16
N VAL A 213 8.93 -4.55 -0.72
CA VAL A 213 9.07 -4.05 -2.11
C VAL A 213 8.62 -5.12 -3.11
N VAL A 214 9.04 -6.37 -2.95
CA VAL A 214 8.62 -7.48 -3.82
C VAL A 214 7.11 -7.71 -3.74
N SER A 215 6.54 -7.70 -2.52
CA SER A 215 5.09 -7.83 -2.32
C SER A 215 4.31 -6.69 -2.98
N ALA A 216 4.79 -5.45 -2.87
CA ALA A 216 4.17 -4.30 -3.53
C ALA A 216 4.20 -4.44 -5.06
N ARG A 217 5.33 -4.87 -5.63
CA ARG A 217 5.49 -5.14 -7.05
C ARG A 217 4.52 -6.21 -7.54
N ALA A 218 4.39 -7.32 -6.81
CA ALA A 218 3.48 -8.42 -7.14
C ALA A 218 2.00 -8.00 -7.15
N MET A 219 1.57 -7.16 -6.20
CA MET A 219 0.19 -6.68 -6.15
C MET A 219 -0.19 -5.85 -7.39
N THR A 220 0.74 -5.09 -7.96
CA THR A 220 0.53 -4.33 -9.20
C THR A 220 0.18 -5.27 -10.36
N PHE A 221 0.92 -6.37 -10.52
CA PHE A 221 0.66 -7.35 -11.59
C PHE A 221 -0.67 -8.09 -11.40
N LEU A 222 -1.06 -8.38 -10.16
CA LEU A 222 -2.34 -9.02 -9.86
C LEU A 222 -3.54 -8.09 -10.09
N SER A 223 -3.33 -6.78 -10.02
CA SER A 223 -4.36 -5.77 -10.31
C SER A 223 -4.54 -5.47 -11.81
N LEU A 224 -3.68 -6.00 -12.68
CA LEU A 224 -3.81 -5.83 -14.13
C LEU A 224 -4.96 -6.71 -14.67
N PRO A 225 -5.84 -6.16 -15.52
CA PRO A 225 -6.86 -6.96 -16.20
C PRO A 225 -6.19 -8.04 -17.08
N LYS A 226 -6.75 -9.26 -17.09
CA LYS A 226 -6.21 -10.50 -17.70
C LYS A 226 -5.60 -10.34 -19.11
N ARG A 227 -6.02 -9.35 -19.90
CA ARG A 227 -5.53 -9.11 -21.27
C ARG A 227 -4.06 -8.64 -21.37
N LYS A 228 -3.44 -8.16 -20.28
CA LYS A 228 -2.01 -7.77 -20.27
C LYS A 228 -1.07 -8.83 -19.69
N ARG A 229 -1.62 -9.90 -19.09
CA ARG A 229 -0.82 -10.93 -18.41
C ARG A 229 -0.05 -11.83 -19.37
N GLU A 230 -0.52 -11.95 -20.61
CA GLU A 230 0.05 -12.84 -21.62
C GLU A 230 1.24 -12.22 -22.40
N GLU A 231 1.44 -10.90 -22.35
CA GLU A 231 2.56 -10.22 -23.05
C GLU A 231 3.81 -10.05 -22.18
N GLU A 232 3.70 -10.16 -20.84
CA GLU A 232 4.80 -9.91 -19.88
C GLU A 232 5.31 -11.17 -19.14
N GLU A 233 4.86 -12.39 -19.48
CA GLU A 233 5.48 -13.60 -18.91
C GLU A 233 6.89 -13.85 -19.50
N PRO A 234 7.94 -13.98 -18.66
CA PRO A 234 9.18 -14.60 -19.09
C PRO A 234 8.91 -16.09 -19.30
N ARG A 235 9.27 -16.62 -20.48
CA ARG A 235 9.21 -18.06 -20.78
C ARG A 235 9.97 -18.86 -19.71
N LEU A 236 9.24 -19.42 -18.75
CA LEU A 236 9.75 -20.45 -17.85
C LEU A 236 9.92 -21.73 -18.67
N ASN A 237 11.13 -21.96 -19.17
CA ASN A 237 11.52 -23.27 -19.70
C ASN A 237 11.57 -24.26 -18.53
N LEU A 238 10.47 -24.98 -18.27
CA LEU A 238 10.53 -26.23 -17.53
C LEU A 238 11.36 -27.21 -18.36
N ARG A 239 12.58 -27.50 -17.92
CA ARG A 239 13.31 -28.67 -18.41
C ARG A 239 12.75 -29.89 -17.69
N ASP A 240 12.22 -30.77 -18.51
CA ASP A 240 11.66 -32.07 -18.16
C ASP A 240 12.62 -32.90 -17.29
N HIS A 241 12.08 -33.46 -16.21
CA HIS A 241 12.74 -34.49 -15.43
C HIS A 241 12.68 -35.82 -16.20
N GLN A 242 13.81 -36.30 -16.71
CA GLN A 242 13.95 -37.71 -17.10
C GLN A 242 13.91 -38.59 -15.84
N ILE A 243 12.78 -39.25 -15.61
CA ILE A 243 12.70 -40.44 -14.76
C ILE A 243 12.75 -41.65 -15.69
N ARG A 244 13.90 -42.32 -15.73
CA ARG A 244 14.04 -43.66 -16.32
C ARG A 244 13.22 -44.64 -15.47
N ARG A 245 12.15 -45.19 -16.04
CA ARG A 245 11.54 -46.44 -15.58
C ARG A 245 12.37 -47.60 -16.16
N PHE A 246 13.00 -48.36 -15.29
CA PHE A 246 13.39 -49.74 -15.58
C PHE A 246 12.21 -50.63 -15.24
N LEU A 247 11.78 -51.44 -16.22
CA LEU A 247 11.24 -52.81 -16.11
C LEU A 247 10.66 -53.15 -17.49
N ASP A 248 11.48 -53.84 -18.29
CA ASP A 248 11.18 -55.09 -19.00
C ASP A 248 12.49 -55.60 -19.66
#